data_AF-A0A4Q3ATC3-F1
#
_entry.id   AF-A0A4Q3ATC3-F1
#
_cell.length_a   1.000
_cell.length_b   1.000
_cell.length_c   1.000
_cell.angle_alpha   90.00
_cell.angle_beta   90.00
_cell.angle_gamma   90.00
#
_symmetry.space_group_name_H-M   'P 1'
#
loop_
_entity.id
_entity.type
_entity.pdbx_description
1 polymer ?
#
loop_
_entity_poly.entity_id
_entity_poly.type
_entity_poly.pdbx_seq_one_letter_code
_entity_poly.pdbx_strand_id
1 'polypeptide(L)'
;MSAVEQSPVALAAHAGAAVSWTADHLHALAATRHDRAPPIGDADVMRIAPDLDIWDAWPVQDADGAPSVLPGGQTLWMALGAPRFPDPDERHGHARIHLILREARGWHPLGPAMPDGFSPGSREWSGSALLAPDRRTLTLFFTATGRRGEAALTFEQRLFRADATLAQVDGAYRLTDWRGLDEFVRRDAAHYMASDAGSGAVGTIKAFRDPAYFHDPRDGRN
;
A
#
# COMPACT_ATOMS: atom_id res chain seq x y z
N MET A 1 12.23 14.91 34.64
CA MET A 1 12.36 13.98 33.49
C MET A 1 11.77 12.66 33.93
N SER A 2 10.53 12.36 33.54
CA SER A 2 9.90 11.07 33.82
C SER A 2 9.52 10.48 32.48
N ALA A 3 10.11 9.34 32.13
CA ALA A 3 9.77 8.58 30.94
C ALA A 3 8.36 8.03 31.10
N VAL A 4 7.49 8.31 30.12
CA VAL A 4 6.20 7.64 30.00
C VAL A 4 6.46 6.33 29.28
N GLU A 5 6.49 5.25 30.05
CA GLU A 5 6.53 3.88 29.55
C GLU A 5 5.17 3.59 28.90
N GLN A 6 5.14 3.46 27.58
CA GLN A 6 3.94 3.03 26.86
C GLN A 6 3.75 1.53 27.09
N SER A 7 2.77 1.17 27.92
CA SER A 7 2.34 -0.21 28.09
C SER A 7 1.89 -0.80 26.74
N PRO A 8 2.31 -2.02 26.39
CA PRO A 8 1.83 -2.70 25.20
C PRO A 8 0.34 -2.97 25.36
N VAL A 9 -0.46 -2.50 24.41
CA VAL A 9 -1.88 -2.85 24.30
C VAL A 9 -1.95 -4.35 24.04
N ALA A 10 -2.40 -5.11 25.05
CA ALA A 10 -2.73 -6.52 24.88
C ALA A 10 -3.95 -6.60 23.94
N LEU A 11 -3.74 -7.05 22.71
CA LEU A 11 -4.81 -7.45 21.81
C LEU A 11 -5.56 -8.62 22.46
N ALA A 12 -6.77 -8.35 22.95
CA ALA A 12 -7.68 -9.40 23.37
C ALA A 12 -8.02 -10.26 22.15
N ALA A 13 -7.51 -11.49 22.10
CA ALA A 13 -7.80 -12.46 21.06
C ALA A 13 -9.30 -12.79 21.05
N HIS A 14 -10.06 -12.11 20.20
CA HIS A 14 -11.37 -12.60 19.80
C HIS A 14 -11.12 -13.77 18.84
N ALA A 15 -11.22 -14.99 19.36
CA ALA A 15 -11.16 -16.22 18.60
C ALA A 15 -12.42 -16.36 17.70
N GLY A 16 -12.54 -15.50 16.70
CA GLY A 16 -13.41 -15.77 15.56
C GLY A 16 -12.79 -16.92 14.76
N ALA A 17 -13.56 -17.97 14.48
CA ALA A 17 -13.10 -19.04 13.60
C ALA A 17 -12.83 -18.47 12.20
N ALA A 18 -11.71 -18.85 11.59
CA ALA A 18 -11.42 -18.49 10.21
C ALA A 18 -12.48 -19.09 9.28
N VAL A 19 -13.08 -18.25 8.43
CA VAL A 19 -13.98 -18.71 7.38
C VAL A 19 -13.17 -19.29 6.22
N SER A 20 -13.66 -20.37 5.62
CA SER A 20 -12.97 -21.06 4.52
C SER A 20 -13.67 -20.83 3.19
N TRP A 21 -12.91 -20.40 2.18
CA TRP A 21 -13.36 -20.45 0.79
C TRP A 21 -13.04 -21.84 0.22
N THR A 22 -14.07 -22.69 0.06
CA THR A 22 -13.91 -24.12 -0.25
C THR A 22 -13.97 -24.41 -1.76
N ALA A 23 -13.61 -25.64 -2.14
CA ALA A 23 -13.77 -26.12 -3.51
C ALA A 23 -15.23 -26.07 -3.99
N ASP A 24 -16.21 -26.32 -3.11
CA ASP A 24 -17.63 -26.24 -3.47
C ASP A 24 -18.06 -24.81 -3.81
N HIS A 25 -17.52 -23.81 -3.11
CA HIS A 25 -17.73 -22.40 -3.48
C HIS A 25 -17.17 -22.08 -4.87
N LEU A 26 -16.05 -22.70 -5.26
CA LEU A 26 -15.50 -22.55 -6.62
C LEU A 26 -16.37 -23.24 -7.67
N HIS A 27 -16.86 -24.45 -7.40
CA HIS A 27 -17.77 -25.15 -8.31
C HIS A 27 -19.07 -24.36 -8.55
N ALA A 28 -19.58 -23.68 -7.54
CA ALA A 28 -20.77 -22.85 -7.66
C ALA A 28 -20.60 -21.66 -8.64
N LEU A 29 -19.36 -21.19 -8.88
CA LEU A 29 -19.11 -20.11 -9.84
C LEU A 29 -19.49 -20.51 -11.27
N ALA A 30 -19.27 -21.78 -11.64
CA ALA A 30 -19.58 -22.28 -12.99
C ALA A 30 -21.10 -22.40 -13.24
N ALA A 31 -21.89 -22.52 -12.18
CA ALA A 31 -23.34 -22.67 -12.25
C ALA A 31 -24.11 -21.34 -12.29
N THR A 32 -23.42 -20.21 -12.18
CA THR A 32 -24.04 -18.89 -12.01
C THR A 32 -23.49 -17.87 -13.01
N ARG A 33 -24.36 -16.95 -13.46
CA ARG A 33 -23.94 -15.82 -14.28
C ARG A 33 -23.42 -14.73 -13.35
N HIS A 34 -22.22 -14.23 -13.63
CA HIS A 34 -21.57 -13.15 -12.90
C HIS A 34 -21.52 -11.88 -13.74
N ASP A 35 -21.57 -10.75 -13.06
CA ASP A 35 -21.20 -9.48 -13.67
C ASP A 35 -19.72 -9.51 -14.08
N ARG A 36 -19.40 -8.83 -15.18
CA ARG A 36 -18.05 -8.76 -15.72
C ARG A 36 -17.65 -7.32 -15.85
N ALA A 37 -16.37 -7.03 -15.57
CA ALA A 37 -15.81 -5.74 -15.92
C ALA A 37 -16.01 -5.48 -17.43
N PRO A 38 -16.32 -4.24 -17.84
CA PRO A 38 -16.40 -3.90 -19.25
C PRO A 38 -15.03 -4.11 -19.92
N PRO A 39 -15.00 -4.43 -21.23
CA PRO A 39 -13.74 -4.50 -21.96
C PRO A 39 -13.04 -3.14 -21.94
N ILE A 40 -11.73 -3.15 -21.73
CA ILE A 40 -10.86 -1.97 -21.80
C ILE A 40 -10.11 -2.06 -23.13
N GLY A 41 -10.31 -1.09 -24.01
CA GLY A 41 -9.62 -0.98 -25.29
C GLY A 41 -8.57 0.13 -25.28
N ASP A 42 -7.85 0.27 -26.40
CA ASP A 42 -6.77 1.26 -26.54
C ASP A 42 -7.23 2.70 -26.26
N ALA A 43 -8.48 3.03 -26.59
CA ALA A 43 -9.06 4.36 -26.34
C ALA A 43 -9.32 4.65 -24.86
N ASP A 44 -9.44 3.60 -24.02
CA ASP A 44 -9.69 3.73 -22.58
C ASP A 44 -8.38 3.88 -21.79
N VAL A 45 -7.23 3.59 -22.42
CA VAL A 45 -5.92 3.59 -21.77
C VAL A 45 -5.19 4.91 -22.00
N MET A 46 -5.08 5.70 -20.94
CA MET A 46 -4.28 6.93 -20.94
C MET A 46 -3.03 6.75 -20.08
N ARG A 47 -1.87 7.10 -20.65
CA ARG A 47 -0.63 7.17 -19.87
C ARG A 47 -0.60 8.43 -19.02
N ILE A 48 -0.22 8.26 -17.75
CA ILE A 48 -0.06 9.37 -16.80
C ILE A 48 1.41 9.79 -16.65
N ALA A 49 2.34 8.94 -17.08
CA ALA A 49 3.78 9.21 -17.16
C ALA A 49 4.36 8.53 -18.42
N PRO A 50 5.35 9.13 -19.09
CA PRO A 50 5.95 8.55 -20.29
C PRO A 50 6.93 7.40 -20.00
N ASP A 51 7.53 7.39 -18.82
CA ASP A 51 8.71 6.61 -18.42
C ASP A 51 8.47 5.68 -17.22
N LEU A 52 7.24 5.65 -16.69
CA LEU A 52 6.85 4.79 -15.58
C LEU A 52 5.79 3.78 -16.00
N ASP A 53 5.98 2.53 -15.57
CA ASP A 53 4.88 1.58 -15.43
C ASP A 53 4.28 1.78 -14.03
N ILE A 54 2.95 1.90 -13.97
CA ILE A 54 2.18 2.14 -12.74
C ILE A 54 1.20 0.99 -12.53
N TRP A 55 1.15 0.46 -11.31
CA TRP A 55 0.23 -0.59 -10.90
C TRP A 55 -0.14 -0.40 -9.43
N ASP A 56 -1.03 -1.23 -8.89
CA ASP A 56 -1.55 -1.17 -7.52
C ASP A 56 -1.78 0.27 -7.02
N ALA A 57 -2.94 0.84 -7.30
CA ALA A 57 -3.27 2.20 -6.90
C ALA A 57 -4.28 2.20 -5.74
N TRP A 58 -4.03 3.05 -4.74
CA TRP A 58 -4.93 3.27 -3.62
C TRP A 58 -5.06 4.77 -3.30
N PRO A 59 -6.23 5.23 -2.83
CA PRO A 59 -6.39 6.63 -2.45
C PRO A 59 -5.63 6.93 -1.15
N VAL A 60 -5.23 8.19 -0.98
CA VAL A 60 -5.15 8.75 0.35
C VAL A 60 -6.59 8.90 0.84
N GLN A 61 -6.92 8.23 1.93
CA GLN A 61 -8.28 8.09 2.43
C GLN A 61 -8.47 8.76 3.79
N ASP A 62 -9.72 9.09 4.09
CA ASP A 62 -10.18 9.46 5.42
C ASP A 62 -10.46 8.20 6.25
N ALA A 63 -10.76 8.35 7.55
CA ALA A 63 -10.91 7.23 8.47
C ALA A 63 -12.10 6.29 8.14
N ASP A 64 -13.06 6.76 7.34
CA ASP A 64 -14.19 5.98 6.86
C ASP A 64 -13.87 5.19 5.56
N GLY A 65 -12.65 5.31 5.04
CA GLY A 65 -12.21 4.67 3.80
C GLY A 65 -12.55 5.44 2.53
N ALA A 66 -13.22 6.58 2.61
CA ALA A 66 -13.47 7.42 1.45
C ALA A 66 -12.17 8.15 1.00
N PRO A 67 -11.93 8.34 -0.31
CA PRO A 67 -10.82 9.18 -0.76
C PRO A 67 -10.90 10.58 -0.17
N SER A 68 -9.80 11.05 0.42
CA SER A 68 -9.71 12.37 1.04
C SER A 68 -9.81 13.47 -0.01
N VAL A 69 -10.86 14.29 0.07
CA VAL A 69 -11.02 15.47 -0.80
C VAL A 69 -10.24 16.66 -0.24
N LEU A 70 -9.34 17.20 -1.06
CA LEU A 70 -8.54 18.39 -0.75
C LEU A 70 -9.33 19.68 -1.00
N PRO A 71 -8.92 20.85 -0.47
CA PRO A 71 -9.69 22.10 -0.61
C PRO A 71 -10.05 22.52 -2.04
N GLY A 72 -9.25 22.13 -3.05
CA GLY A 72 -9.54 22.41 -4.46
C GLY A 72 -10.39 21.33 -5.16
N GLY A 73 -10.93 20.36 -4.43
CA GLY A 73 -11.70 19.24 -4.99
C GLY A 73 -10.85 18.09 -5.56
N GLN A 74 -9.52 18.17 -5.42
CA GLN A 74 -8.62 17.09 -5.84
C GLN A 74 -8.59 15.96 -4.81
N THR A 75 -8.11 14.80 -5.23
CA THR A 75 -7.74 13.70 -4.32
C THR A 75 -6.28 13.32 -4.57
N LEU A 76 -5.61 12.86 -3.52
CA LEU A 76 -4.28 12.26 -3.65
C LEU A 76 -4.41 10.75 -3.69
N TRP A 77 -3.55 10.13 -4.49
CA TRP A 77 -3.45 8.69 -4.62
C TRP A 77 -2.00 8.29 -4.49
N MET A 78 -1.80 7.06 -4.05
CA MET A 78 -0.53 6.38 -4.13
C MET A 78 -0.63 5.25 -5.14
N ALA A 79 0.47 4.95 -5.79
CA ALA A 79 0.57 3.79 -6.65
C ALA A 79 1.99 3.24 -6.65
N LEU A 80 2.13 1.95 -6.96
CA LEU A 80 3.44 1.39 -7.26
C LEU A 80 3.89 1.87 -8.63
N GLY A 81 5.14 2.31 -8.70
CA GLY A 81 5.79 2.76 -9.92
C GLY A 81 7.20 2.21 -10.06
N ALA A 82 7.61 1.97 -11.30
CA ALA A 82 8.98 1.64 -11.66
C ALA A 82 9.27 2.14 -13.08
N PRO A 83 10.56 2.30 -13.45
CA PRO A 83 10.93 2.50 -14.84
C PRO A 83 10.35 1.42 -15.74
N ARG A 84 10.16 1.73 -17.02
CA ARG A 84 9.70 0.74 -18.00
C ARG A 84 10.85 -0.18 -18.40
N PHE A 85 10.58 -1.49 -18.34
CA PHE A 85 11.52 -2.53 -18.74
C PHE A 85 11.01 -3.27 -19.99
N PRO A 86 11.90 -3.91 -20.79
CA PRO A 86 11.46 -4.77 -21.89
C PRO A 86 10.56 -5.92 -21.43
N ASP A 87 10.91 -6.55 -20.31
CA ASP A 87 10.02 -7.47 -19.60
C ASP A 87 9.27 -6.70 -18.50
N PRO A 88 7.95 -6.52 -18.61
CA PRO A 88 7.20 -5.78 -17.61
C PRO A 88 7.24 -6.44 -16.23
N ASP A 89 7.55 -7.73 -16.09
CA ASP A 89 7.65 -8.40 -14.79
C ASP A 89 8.84 -7.91 -13.96
N GLU A 90 9.92 -7.43 -14.61
CA GLU A 90 11.10 -6.87 -13.94
C GLU A 90 10.75 -5.70 -13.01
N ARG A 91 9.65 -4.97 -13.28
CA ARG A 91 9.18 -3.83 -12.47
C ARG A 91 9.03 -4.16 -10.98
N HIS A 92 8.72 -5.42 -10.65
CA HIS A 92 8.56 -5.87 -9.26
C HIS A 92 9.87 -5.80 -8.45
N GLY A 93 11.02 -5.89 -9.12
CA GLY A 93 12.35 -5.70 -8.54
C GLY A 93 12.73 -4.23 -8.29
N HIS A 94 11.98 -3.28 -8.86
CA HIS A 94 12.31 -1.85 -8.87
C HIS A 94 11.23 -0.95 -8.23
N ALA A 95 10.18 -1.55 -7.68
CA ALA A 95 9.00 -0.86 -7.18
C ALA A 95 9.31 0.23 -6.13
N ARG A 96 8.74 1.41 -6.35
CA ARG A 96 8.63 2.53 -5.41
C ARG A 96 7.19 2.96 -5.28
N ILE A 97 6.82 3.55 -4.15
CA ILE A 97 5.51 4.17 -3.97
C ILE A 97 5.59 5.59 -4.50
N HIS A 98 4.73 5.93 -5.46
CA HIS A 98 4.61 7.26 -6.03
C HIS A 98 3.35 7.96 -5.53
N LEU A 99 3.43 9.27 -5.32
CA LEU A 99 2.29 10.14 -5.06
C LEU A 99 1.74 10.67 -6.39
N ILE A 100 0.42 10.67 -6.55
CA ILE A 100 -0.27 11.10 -7.75
C ILE A 100 -1.44 12.00 -7.34
N LEU A 101 -1.55 13.18 -7.95
CA LEU A 101 -2.71 14.05 -7.82
C LEU A 101 -3.77 13.64 -8.84
N ARG A 102 -5.01 13.43 -8.40
CA ARG A 102 -6.17 13.26 -9.27
C ARG A 102 -7.05 14.48 -9.18
N GLU A 103 -7.35 15.07 -10.32
CA GLU A 103 -8.29 16.17 -10.47
C GLU A 103 -9.18 15.98 -11.69
N ALA A 104 -10.09 16.92 -11.95
CA ALA A 104 -11.10 16.76 -13.00
C ALA A 104 -10.51 16.54 -14.40
N ARG A 105 -9.33 17.12 -14.67
CA ARG A 105 -8.62 17.01 -15.96
C ARG A 105 -7.75 15.75 -16.08
N GLY A 106 -7.63 14.93 -15.04
CA GLY A 106 -6.89 13.68 -15.07
C GLY A 106 -5.93 13.48 -13.89
N TRP A 107 -4.85 12.75 -14.17
CA TRP A 107 -3.87 12.29 -13.19
C TRP A 107 -2.52 12.95 -13.42
N HIS A 108 -1.90 13.42 -12.35
CA HIS A 108 -0.63 14.15 -12.38
C HIS A 108 0.34 13.50 -11.40
N PRO A 109 1.37 12.76 -11.89
CA PRO A 109 2.40 12.22 -11.03
C PRO A 109 3.15 13.33 -10.28
N LEU A 110 3.38 13.13 -8.99
CA LEU A 110 4.12 14.06 -8.12
C LEU A 110 5.51 13.52 -7.73
N GLY A 111 5.84 12.30 -8.19
CA GLY A 111 7.11 11.62 -7.92
C GLY A 111 7.02 10.59 -6.78
N PRO A 112 8.16 10.05 -6.34
CA PRO A 112 8.21 9.15 -5.19
C PRO A 112 7.59 9.79 -3.93
N ALA A 113 6.81 9.02 -3.19
CA ALA A 113 6.17 9.47 -1.96
C ALA A 113 7.19 9.61 -0.82
N MET A 114 8.08 8.63 -0.69
CA MET A 114 9.14 8.60 0.32
C MET A 114 10.47 9.10 -0.25
N PRO A 115 11.32 9.77 0.55
CA PRO A 115 12.67 10.09 0.14
C PRO A 115 13.52 8.83 0.00
N ASP A 116 14.53 8.86 -0.88
CA ASP A 116 15.47 7.76 -0.96
C ASP A 116 16.19 7.56 0.39
N GLY A 117 16.50 6.30 0.71
CA GLY A 117 17.04 5.91 2.01
C GLY A 117 15.99 5.63 3.08
N PHE A 118 14.76 6.11 2.96
CA PHE A 118 13.78 6.03 4.05
C PHE A 118 13.22 4.62 4.29
N SER A 119 12.73 3.96 3.24
CA SER A 119 12.17 2.61 3.37
C SER A 119 13.25 1.60 3.83
N PRO A 120 12.95 0.69 4.77
CA PRO A 120 13.88 -0.36 5.19
C PRO A 120 14.05 -1.48 4.16
N GLY A 121 13.14 -1.57 3.18
CA GLY A 121 13.23 -2.48 2.04
C GLY A 121 14.07 -1.91 0.91
N SER A 122 14.56 -2.78 0.03
CA SER A 122 15.12 -2.36 -1.27
C SER A 122 14.01 -1.97 -2.25
N ARG A 123 12.78 -2.42 -2.00
CA ARG A 123 11.55 -2.07 -2.71
C ARG A 123 10.43 -1.72 -1.75
N GLU A 124 9.48 -0.96 -2.27
CA GLU A 124 8.28 -0.52 -1.56
C GLU A 124 7.09 -1.10 -2.30
N TRP A 125 6.24 -1.83 -1.58
CA TRP A 125 5.05 -2.49 -2.09
C TRP A 125 3.80 -1.95 -1.37
N SER A 126 2.65 -2.32 -1.91
CA SER A 126 1.33 -1.75 -1.62
C SER A 126 0.95 -1.75 -0.15
N GLY A 127 -0.05 -0.93 0.16
CA GLY A 127 -0.66 -0.79 1.46
C GLY A 127 -1.80 0.21 1.43
N SER A 128 -1.82 1.15 2.38
CA SER A 128 -2.88 2.15 2.52
C SER A 128 -2.34 3.45 3.09
N ALA A 129 -3.03 4.57 2.85
CA ALA A 129 -2.59 5.89 3.31
C ALA A 129 -3.77 6.66 3.91
N LEU A 130 -3.63 7.06 5.18
CA LEU A 130 -4.67 7.73 5.94
C LEU A 130 -4.31 9.21 6.13
N LEU A 131 -5.19 10.13 5.75
CA LEU A 131 -5.05 11.55 6.09
C LEU A 131 -5.83 11.84 7.37
N ALA A 132 -5.12 12.36 8.37
CA ALA A 132 -5.71 12.69 9.65
C ALA A 132 -6.71 13.88 9.54
N PRO A 133 -7.60 14.04 10.53
CA PRO A 133 -8.57 15.15 10.54
C PRO A 133 -7.94 16.55 10.50
N ASP A 134 -6.69 16.70 10.93
CA ASP A 134 -5.93 17.95 10.83
C ASP A 134 -5.57 18.35 9.38
N ARG A 135 -5.86 17.48 8.40
CA ARG A 135 -5.57 17.62 6.96
C ARG A 135 -4.09 17.83 6.65
N ARG A 136 -3.21 17.46 7.58
CA ARG A 136 -1.77 17.69 7.51
C ARG A 136 -0.98 16.42 7.80
N THR A 137 -1.39 15.61 8.75
CA THR A 137 -0.68 14.38 9.12
C THR A 137 -1.18 13.24 8.25
N LEU A 138 -0.28 12.64 7.46
CA LEU A 138 -0.56 11.43 6.68
C LEU A 138 0.18 10.25 7.30
N THR A 139 -0.54 9.17 7.61
CA THR A 139 0.06 7.89 7.99
C THR A 139 0.07 6.98 6.76
N LEU A 140 1.24 6.52 6.35
CA LEU A 140 1.41 5.52 5.30
C LEU A 140 1.62 4.16 5.96
N PHE A 141 0.79 3.19 5.62
CA PHE A 141 1.01 1.77 5.86
C PHE A 141 1.50 1.15 4.56
N PHE A 142 2.62 0.44 4.58
CA PHE A 142 3.20 -0.12 3.37
C PHE A 142 3.94 -1.42 3.65
N THR A 143 4.24 -2.14 2.57
CA THR A 143 5.06 -3.34 2.63
C THR A 143 6.49 -2.99 2.23
N ALA A 144 7.45 -3.17 3.13
CA ALA A 144 8.86 -3.12 2.80
C ALA A 144 9.29 -4.51 2.28
N THR A 145 9.72 -4.57 1.02
CA THR A 145 10.12 -5.82 0.38
C THR A 145 11.63 -5.92 0.23
N GLY A 146 12.17 -7.09 0.58
CA GLY A 146 13.60 -7.36 0.72
C GLY A 146 14.27 -6.48 1.76
N ARG A 147 15.58 -6.32 1.64
CA ARG A 147 16.38 -5.48 2.53
C ARG A 147 17.14 -4.41 1.77
N ARG A 148 17.15 -3.18 2.31
CA ARG A 148 17.96 -2.10 1.74
C ARG A 148 19.42 -2.53 1.62
N GLY A 149 20.00 -2.33 0.43
CA GLY A 149 21.39 -2.69 0.13
C GLY A 149 21.64 -4.18 -0.09
N GLU A 150 20.60 -5.00 -0.28
CA GLU A 150 20.79 -6.42 -0.58
C GLU A 150 21.61 -6.63 -1.87
N ALA A 151 22.53 -7.59 -1.84
CA ALA A 151 23.35 -7.96 -2.99
C ALA A 151 22.58 -8.81 -4.02
N ALA A 152 21.57 -9.55 -3.55
CA ALA A 152 20.65 -10.33 -4.37
C ALA A 152 19.23 -10.03 -3.92
N LEU A 153 18.30 -9.95 -4.87
CA LEU A 153 16.90 -9.64 -4.56
C LEU A 153 16.27 -10.76 -3.72
N THR A 154 15.69 -10.37 -2.59
CA THR A 154 14.88 -11.26 -1.73
C THR A 154 13.44 -10.77 -1.68
N PHE A 155 12.47 -11.66 -1.49
CA PHE A 155 11.04 -11.31 -1.45
C PHE A 155 10.47 -11.33 -0.02
N GLU A 156 11.34 -11.15 0.99
CA GLU A 156 10.94 -10.90 2.38
C GLU A 156 9.95 -9.73 2.41
N GLN A 157 8.79 -9.92 3.04
CA GLN A 157 7.76 -8.89 3.14
C GLN A 157 7.55 -8.53 4.62
N ARG A 158 7.65 -7.24 4.95
CA ARG A 158 7.49 -6.71 6.30
C ARG A 158 6.55 -5.51 6.28
N LEU A 159 5.67 -5.43 7.27
CA LEU A 159 4.62 -4.40 7.32
C LEU A 159 5.10 -3.22 8.16
N PHE A 160 5.19 -2.06 7.51
CA PHE A 160 5.65 -0.83 8.15
C PHE A 160 4.56 0.23 8.13
N ARG A 161 4.63 1.13 9.11
CA ARG A 161 3.94 2.41 9.09
C ARG A 161 4.90 3.55 9.34
N ALA A 162 4.58 4.72 8.82
CA ALA A 162 5.26 5.97 9.13
C ALA A 162 4.32 7.16 8.93
N ASP A 163 4.58 8.24 9.67
CA ASP A 163 3.87 9.50 9.49
C ASP A 163 4.70 10.46 8.64
N ALA A 164 4.02 11.27 7.84
CA ALA A 164 4.56 12.39 7.10
C ALA A 164 3.65 13.61 7.23
N THR A 165 4.21 14.78 6.98
CA THR A 165 3.46 16.02 6.80
C THR A 165 3.09 16.19 5.32
N LEU A 166 1.80 16.26 5.03
CA LEU A 166 1.29 16.74 3.74
C LEU A 166 1.44 18.26 3.68
N ALA A 167 2.24 18.73 2.72
CA ALA A 167 2.50 20.14 2.49
C ALA A 167 2.39 20.49 1.00
N GLN A 168 2.15 21.77 0.71
CA GLN A 168 2.39 22.32 -0.62
C GLN A 168 3.77 22.97 -0.63
N VAL A 169 4.60 22.57 -1.58
CA VAL A 169 5.95 23.12 -1.80
C VAL A 169 6.06 23.45 -3.27
N ASP A 170 6.37 24.70 -3.59
CA ASP A 170 6.42 25.23 -4.97
C ASP A 170 5.12 24.98 -5.77
N GLY A 171 3.97 25.03 -5.08
CA GLY A 171 2.65 24.83 -5.70
C GLY A 171 2.26 23.37 -5.95
N ALA A 172 3.07 22.38 -5.52
CA ALA A 172 2.76 20.96 -5.64
C ALA A 172 2.64 20.30 -4.25
N TYR A 173 1.74 19.32 -4.12
CA TYR A 173 1.66 18.51 -2.90
C TYR A 173 2.90 17.62 -2.77
N ARG A 174 3.46 17.55 -1.56
CA ARG A 174 4.58 16.69 -1.19
C ARG A 174 4.38 16.13 0.22
N LEU A 175 4.98 14.97 0.47
CA LEU A 175 5.09 14.40 1.81
C LEU A 175 6.49 14.70 2.35
N THR A 176 6.54 15.44 3.46
CA THR A 176 7.77 15.90 4.10
C THR A 176 7.81 15.48 5.56
N ASP A 177 8.94 15.72 6.25
CA ASP A 177 9.01 15.54 7.71
C ASP A 177 8.58 14.12 8.16
N TRP A 178 9.08 13.12 7.42
CA TRP A 178 8.83 11.71 7.66
C TRP A 178 9.38 11.27 9.02
N ARG A 179 8.57 10.56 9.80
CA ARG A 179 8.87 10.20 11.19
C ARG A 179 8.12 8.93 11.63
N GLY A 180 8.52 8.39 12.78
CA GLY A 180 7.80 7.30 13.44
C GLY A 180 7.77 6.00 12.64
N LEU A 181 8.80 5.73 11.82
CA LEU A 181 8.92 4.49 11.06
C LEU A 181 8.94 3.29 12.02
N ASP A 182 7.95 2.41 11.88
CA ASP A 182 7.69 1.32 12.81
C ASP A 182 7.22 0.06 12.07
N GLU A 183 7.78 -1.10 12.44
CA GLU A 183 7.31 -2.41 11.97
C GLU A 183 6.14 -2.84 12.85
N PHE A 184 4.95 -2.32 12.51
CA PHE A 184 3.78 -2.36 13.39
C PHE A 184 3.13 -3.75 13.52
N VAL A 185 3.36 -4.65 12.55
CA VAL A 185 2.93 -6.05 12.64
C VAL A 185 4.06 -6.95 12.17
N ARG A 186 4.53 -7.80 13.08
CA ARG A 186 5.49 -8.86 12.77
C ARG A 186 4.75 -10.14 12.42
N ARG A 187 5.25 -10.86 11.42
CA ARG A 187 4.68 -12.14 11.01
C ARG A 187 4.69 -13.14 12.18
N ASP A 188 3.52 -13.62 12.55
CA ASP A 188 3.37 -14.76 13.45
C ASP A 188 3.24 -16.05 12.64
N ALA A 189 4.15 -17.00 12.88
CA ALA A 189 4.16 -18.30 12.19
C ALA A 189 2.98 -19.21 12.57
N ALA A 190 2.29 -18.94 13.67
CA ALA A 190 1.06 -19.65 14.02
C ALA A 190 -0.10 -19.30 13.08
N HIS A 191 -0.05 -18.13 12.44
CA HIS A 191 -1.14 -17.60 11.62
C HIS A 191 -0.77 -17.44 10.14
N TYR A 192 0.49 -17.10 9.86
CA TYR A 192 0.96 -16.74 8.52
C TYR A 192 2.17 -17.58 8.08
N MET A 193 2.10 -18.12 6.87
CA MET A 193 3.21 -18.83 6.24
C MET A 193 4.44 -17.93 6.06
N ALA A 194 5.63 -18.53 6.03
CA ALA A 194 6.86 -17.83 5.72
C ALA A 194 6.79 -17.17 4.33
N SER A 195 6.99 -15.85 4.27
CA SER A 195 6.93 -15.02 3.06
C SER A 195 8.31 -14.70 2.47
N ASP A 196 9.38 -15.11 3.14
CA ASP A 196 10.79 -14.84 2.83
C ASP A 196 11.48 -15.96 2.05
N ALA A 197 10.85 -17.13 1.92
CA ALA A 197 11.43 -18.31 1.28
C ALA A 197 11.23 -18.40 -0.25
N GLY A 198 10.45 -17.49 -0.84
CA GLY A 198 10.17 -17.49 -2.28
C GLY A 198 11.33 -16.94 -3.11
N SER A 199 11.60 -17.54 -4.26
CA SER A 199 12.64 -17.07 -5.20
C SER A 199 12.22 -15.84 -6.01
N GLY A 200 10.98 -15.39 -5.86
CA GLY A 200 10.38 -14.36 -6.73
C GLY A 200 9.66 -14.92 -7.94
N ALA A 201 9.88 -16.19 -8.28
CA ALA A 201 9.22 -16.83 -9.41
C ALA A 201 7.71 -16.94 -9.18
N VAL A 202 6.94 -16.91 -10.28
CA VAL A 202 5.48 -17.07 -10.27
C VAL A 202 5.07 -18.29 -9.45
N GLY A 203 4.16 -18.08 -8.49
CA GLY A 203 3.64 -19.12 -7.60
C GLY A 203 4.53 -19.49 -6.41
N THR A 204 5.76 -18.94 -6.31
CA THR A 204 6.69 -19.25 -5.21
C THR A 204 6.62 -18.26 -4.04
N ILE A 205 6.10 -17.05 -4.29
CA ILE A 205 5.96 -16.00 -3.27
C ILE A 205 4.72 -16.29 -2.41
N LYS A 206 4.91 -16.43 -1.08
CA LYS A 206 3.81 -16.44 -0.11
C LYS A 206 3.52 -15.01 0.34
N ALA A 207 2.25 -14.71 0.62
CA ALA A 207 1.80 -13.35 0.88
C ALA A 207 1.83 -13.01 2.38
N PHE A 208 2.54 -11.93 2.70
CA PHE A 208 2.45 -11.24 3.99
C PHE A 208 2.68 -9.74 3.73
N ARG A 209 1.70 -9.09 3.11
CA ARG A 209 1.81 -7.75 2.50
C ARG A 209 0.43 -7.09 2.46
N ASP A 210 0.38 -5.91 1.87
CA ASP A 210 -0.84 -5.15 1.54
C ASP A 210 -1.65 -4.73 2.78
N PRO A 211 -1.04 -4.03 3.76
CA PRO A 211 -1.73 -3.59 4.95
C PRO A 211 -2.81 -2.57 4.62
N ALA A 212 -4.07 -2.91 4.89
CA ALA A 212 -5.22 -2.06 4.69
C ALA A 212 -5.76 -1.54 6.03
N TYR A 213 -5.88 -0.23 6.15
CA TYR A 213 -6.54 0.40 7.29
C TYR A 213 -8.05 0.11 7.25
N PHE A 214 -8.60 -0.25 8.40
CA PHE A 214 -10.02 -0.47 8.61
C PHE A 214 -10.42 0.18 9.94
N HIS A 215 -11.58 0.81 9.96
CA HIS A 215 -12.21 1.33 11.16
C HIS A 215 -13.54 0.61 11.33
N ASP A 216 -13.68 -0.22 12.39
CA ASP A 216 -14.88 -1.02 12.61
C ASP A 216 -16.07 -0.08 12.91
N PRO A 217 -17.13 -0.06 12.06
CA PRO A 217 -18.26 0.82 12.29
C PRO A 217 -19.08 0.46 13.54
N ARG A 218 -18.86 -0.71 14.15
CA ARG A 218 -19.60 -1.15 15.34
C ARG A 218 -19.05 -0.57 16.63
N ASP A 219 -17.74 -0.46 16.76
CA ASP A 219 -17.08 -0.05 18.01
C ASP A 219 -15.98 1.02 17.84
N GLY A 220 -15.72 1.45 16.60
CA GLY A 220 -14.76 2.51 16.27
C GLY A 220 -13.30 2.14 16.50
N ARG A 221 -12.99 0.84 16.56
CA ARG A 221 -11.61 0.35 16.70
C ARG A 221 -10.95 0.15 15.35
N ASN A 222 -9.62 0.30 15.36
CA ASN A 222 -8.70 0.13 14.22
C ASN A 222 -7.71 -0.99 14.50
#